data_AF-A0A7J6SU03-F1
#
_entry.id   AF-A0A7J6SU03-F1
#
_cell.length_a   1.000
_cell.length_b   1.000
_cell.length_c   1.000
_cell.angle_alpha   90.00
_cell.angle_beta   90.00
_cell.angle_gamma   90.00
#
_symmetry.space_group_name_H-M   'P 1'
#
loop_
_entity.id
_entity.type
_entity.pdbx_description
1 polymer ?
#
loop_
_entity_poly.entity_id
_entity_poly.type
_entity_poly.pdbx_seq_one_letter_code
_entity_poly.pdbx_strand_id
1 'polypeptide(L)'
;MQGLEEGNEMVTGLYATLRKFGATISLDEQMQLDVMQSKMEELTDKKLLEASVCIENIRMDMTRDCLEKCTSLDDELAHLERSLGGGVFLSADPVVNGTHEDVIEDLDRIQDKIAKDEERVNTLLQSLQLMRANPYDFSQLQKLKSRYEQRRGIWDTVATWRSLTTNWLNVPLREVDVEEMNRTVNTMFKEAFKLSKQLDGDQVVDQTKSLIEHWKGNLTVILELGNPVMQRRHWERVCQAIGLPLTGTAAMRVTLSTLEKQNIYTHREVVGEVSAAASGEHALEKTMEKVAGAWDGLQLPVMNHRNSKHLWILGDVSELVTLLEDHAVTVQTVQGSRFVAGVKATVEEWSKKISLASDVLDEWLQEMLTSLLLSQQSPDSFPIGCARIVQRSWMYLENIFSAEDIQRQLPNEAAKFKS
;
A
#
# COMPACT_ATOMS: atom_id res chain seq x y z
N MET A 1 24.57 -45.19 55.88
CA MET A 1 24.17 -46.60 55.71
C MET A 1 25.39 -47.45 55.44
N GLN A 2 26.04 -47.33 54.28
CA GLN A 2 27.20 -48.15 53.90
C GLN A 2 28.33 -48.22 54.95
N GLY A 3 28.79 -47.07 55.47
CA GLY A 3 29.84 -47.07 56.52
C GLY A 3 29.39 -47.56 57.91
N LEU A 4 28.08 -47.63 58.17
CA LEU A 4 27.50 -48.13 59.42
C LEU A 4 27.30 -49.66 59.35
N GLU A 5 26.92 -50.17 58.17
CA GLU A 5 26.87 -51.60 57.84
C GLU A 5 28.26 -52.22 57.81
N GLU A 6 29.22 -51.59 57.11
CA GLU A 6 30.62 -52.04 57.08
C GLU A 6 31.24 -52.02 58.49
N GLY A 7 30.91 -51.02 59.31
CA GLY A 7 31.32 -50.94 60.71
C GLY A 7 30.73 -52.07 61.56
N ASN A 8 29.44 -52.38 61.40
CA ASN A 8 28.76 -53.47 62.11
C ASN A 8 29.29 -54.84 61.69
N GLU A 9 29.52 -55.07 60.39
CA GLU A 9 30.11 -56.30 59.86
C GLU A 9 31.55 -56.48 60.34
N MET A 10 32.35 -55.40 60.37
CA MET A 10 33.71 -55.42 60.88
C MET A 10 33.73 -55.78 62.38
N VAL A 11 32.91 -55.11 63.19
CA VAL A 11 32.84 -55.35 64.64
C VAL A 11 32.34 -56.77 64.93
N THR A 12 31.26 -57.20 64.29
CA THR A 12 30.72 -58.56 64.42
C THR A 12 31.73 -59.62 63.97
N GLY A 13 32.43 -59.36 62.86
CA GLY A 13 33.51 -60.22 62.34
C GLY A 13 34.69 -60.31 63.29
N LEU A 14 35.13 -59.19 63.88
CA LEU A 14 36.21 -59.15 64.86
C LEU A 14 35.84 -59.90 66.13
N TYR A 15 34.66 -59.69 66.71
CA TYR A 15 34.19 -60.46 67.86
C TYR A 15 34.06 -61.96 67.57
N ALA A 16 33.64 -62.34 66.35
CA ALA A 16 33.62 -63.74 65.92
C ALA A 16 35.04 -64.34 65.79
N THR A 17 36.03 -63.56 65.32
CA THR A 17 37.43 -64.01 65.28
C THR A 17 38.05 -64.11 66.67
N LEU A 18 37.82 -63.14 67.57
CA LEU A 18 38.27 -63.18 68.96
C LEU A 18 37.74 -64.43 69.68
N ARG A 19 36.49 -64.82 69.42
CA ARG A 19 35.89 -66.05 69.94
C ARG A 19 36.56 -67.33 69.39
N LYS A 20 36.98 -67.33 68.11
CA LYS A 20 37.72 -68.46 67.49
C LYS A 20 39.13 -68.64 68.04
N PHE A 21 39.79 -67.55 68.44
CA PHE A 21 41.13 -67.58 69.04
C PHE A 21 41.14 -67.80 70.57
N GLY A 22 39.98 -68.08 71.18
CA GLY A 22 39.88 -68.46 72.59
C GLY A 22 39.91 -67.29 73.58
N ALA A 23 39.69 -66.04 73.13
CA ALA A 23 39.57 -64.89 74.01
C ALA A 23 38.26 -64.97 74.83
N THR A 24 38.34 -64.70 76.14
CA THR A 24 37.18 -64.61 77.03
C THR A 24 36.53 -63.24 76.88
N ILE A 25 35.47 -63.17 76.06
CA ILE A 25 34.63 -61.97 75.94
C ILE A 25 33.78 -61.85 77.21
N SER A 26 33.71 -60.66 77.80
CA SER A 26 32.89 -60.42 78.98
C SER A 26 31.41 -60.59 78.66
N LEU A 27 30.60 -61.05 79.63
CA LEU A 27 29.15 -61.14 79.47
C LEU A 27 28.53 -59.77 79.14
N ASP A 28 29.11 -58.69 79.65
CA ASP A 28 28.67 -57.31 79.38
C ASP A 28 28.95 -56.89 77.93
N GLU A 29 30.12 -57.25 77.37
CA GLU A 29 30.48 -56.97 75.98
C GLU A 29 29.63 -57.78 75.00
N GLN A 30 29.34 -59.04 75.34
CA GLN A 30 28.45 -59.88 74.55
C GLN A 30 27.02 -59.33 74.55
N MET A 31 26.52 -58.87 75.71
CA MET A 31 25.22 -58.22 75.80
C MET A 31 25.18 -56.90 75.02
N GLN A 32 26.26 -56.12 75.00
CA GLN A 32 26.35 -54.89 74.19
C GLN A 32 26.37 -55.19 72.69
N LEU A 33 27.05 -56.26 72.25
CA LEU A 33 27.05 -56.70 70.86
C LEU A 33 25.65 -57.17 70.43
N ASP A 34 24.97 -57.97 71.25
CA ASP A 34 23.61 -58.44 70.97
C ASP A 34 22.61 -57.27 70.92
N VAL A 35 22.75 -56.27 71.81
CA VAL A 35 21.94 -55.03 71.78
C VAL A 35 22.24 -54.20 70.53
N MET A 36 23.50 -54.11 70.10
CA MET A 36 23.88 -53.42 68.88
C MET A 36 23.28 -54.09 67.65
N GLN A 37 23.36 -55.42 67.56
CA GLN A 37 22.78 -56.20 66.46
C GLN A 37 21.26 -56.08 66.43
N SER A 38 20.59 -56.21 67.58
CA SER A 38 19.13 -56.02 67.67
C SER A 38 18.68 -54.63 67.24
N LYS A 39 19.41 -53.57 67.61
CA LYS A 39 19.12 -52.20 67.17
C LYS A 39 19.41 -51.98 65.69
N MET A 40 20.43 -52.65 65.14
CA MET A 40 20.76 -52.60 63.72
C MET A 40 19.64 -53.25 62.90
N GLU A 41 19.18 -54.44 63.30
CA GLU A 41 18.04 -55.14 62.68
C GLU A 41 16.75 -54.32 62.79
N GLU A 42 16.46 -53.70 63.94
CA GLU A 42 15.31 -52.81 64.10
C GLU A 42 15.37 -51.60 63.14
N LEU A 43 16.56 -51.04 62.94
CA LEU A 43 16.79 -49.93 62.01
C LEU A 43 16.56 -50.37 60.55
N THR A 44 17.14 -51.49 60.13
CA THR A 44 17.11 -51.97 58.73
C THR A 44 15.77 -52.60 58.34
N ASP A 45 15.26 -53.53 59.14
CA ASP A 45 14.10 -54.34 58.74
C ASP A 45 12.79 -53.63 59.01
N LYS A 46 12.74 -52.81 60.07
CA LYS A 46 11.50 -52.19 60.50
C LYS A 46 11.45 -50.72 60.12
N LYS A 47 12.41 -49.91 60.56
CA LYS A 47 12.33 -48.44 60.37
C LYS A 47 12.62 -48.01 58.94
N LEU A 48 13.61 -48.59 58.28
CA LEU A 48 13.92 -48.31 56.88
C LEU A 48 12.86 -48.88 55.93
N LEU A 49 12.32 -50.06 56.21
CA LEU A 49 11.22 -50.63 55.44
C LEU A 49 9.93 -49.82 55.62
N GLU A 50 9.55 -49.47 56.85
CA GLU A 50 8.40 -48.59 57.14
C GLU A 50 8.57 -47.22 56.45
N ALA A 51 9.77 -46.63 56.50
CA ALA A 51 10.04 -45.35 55.85
C ALA A 51 10.01 -45.45 54.32
N SER A 52 10.56 -46.51 53.72
CA SER A 52 10.53 -46.70 52.26
C SER A 52 9.13 -46.98 51.74
N VAL A 53 8.34 -47.81 52.44
CA VAL A 53 6.92 -48.05 52.10
C VAL A 53 6.09 -46.77 52.27
N CYS A 54 6.35 -45.98 53.32
CA CYS A 54 5.69 -44.69 53.51
C CYS A 54 6.01 -43.70 52.40
N ILE A 55 7.29 -43.59 52.00
CA ILE A 55 7.74 -42.76 50.88
C ILE A 55 7.09 -43.21 49.57
N GLU A 56 7.00 -44.51 49.31
CA GLU A 56 6.36 -45.00 48.08
C GLU A 56 4.85 -44.83 48.07
N ASN A 57 4.17 -44.98 49.20
CA ASN A 57 2.74 -44.70 49.30
C ASN A 57 2.48 -43.20 49.07
N ILE A 58 3.26 -42.32 49.71
CA ILE A 58 3.16 -40.86 49.49
C ILE A 58 3.47 -40.51 48.03
N ARG A 59 4.50 -41.13 47.43
CA ARG A 59 4.82 -40.93 46.00
C ARG A 59 3.67 -41.39 45.10
N MET A 60 3.04 -42.53 45.39
CA MET A 60 1.88 -43.03 44.64
C MET A 60 0.68 -42.10 44.77
N ASP A 61 0.35 -41.63 45.98
CA ASP A 61 -0.74 -40.69 46.21
C ASP A 61 -0.47 -39.35 45.52
N MET A 62 0.74 -38.79 45.63
CA MET A 62 1.12 -37.56 44.94
C MET A 62 1.12 -37.72 43.42
N THR A 63 1.51 -38.89 42.90
CA THR A 63 1.45 -39.19 41.46
C THR A 63 0.01 -39.27 40.99
N ARG A 64 -0.90 -39.89 41.76
CA ARG A 64 -2.33 -39.93 41.46
C ARG A 64 -2.92 -38.52 41.44
N ASP A 65 -2.67 -37.71 42.47
CA ASP A 65 -3.19 -36.35 42.57
C ASP A 65 -2.66 -35.46 41.43
N CYS A 66 -1.41 -35.65 41.01
CA CYS A 66 -0.87 -34.93 39.85
C CYS A 66 -1.52 -35.39 38.54
N LEU A 67 -1.77 -36.69 38.35
CA LEU A 67 -2.46 -37.21 37.18
C LEU A 67 -3.92 -36.73 37.11
N GLU A 68 -4.63 -36.67 38.24
CA GLU A 68 -5.99 -36.10 38.32
C GLU A 68 -6.02 -34.62 37.93
N LYS A 69 -5.02 -33.84 38.37
CA LYS A 69 -4.84 -32.44 37.95
C LYS A 69 -4.50 -32.33 36.46
N CYS A 70 -3.71 -33.25 35.91
CA CYS A 70 -3.43 -33.30 34.47
C CYS A 70 -4.71 -33.58 33.67
N THR A 71 -5.54 -34.54 34.07
CA THR A 71 -6.80 -34.85 33.38
C THR A 71 -7.81 -33.70 33.49
N SER A 72 -7.92 -33.06 34.66
CA SER A 72 -8.78 -31.89 34.83
C SER A 72 -8.34 -30.72 33.95
N LEU A 73 -7.03 -30.50 33.82
CA LEU A 73 -6.50 -29.46 32.94
C LEU A 73 -6.72 -29.80 31.46
N ASP A 74 -6.58 -31.07 31.09
CA ASP A 74 -6.83 -31.54 29.71
C ASP A 74 -8.32 -31.37 29.32
N ASP A 75 -9.25 -31.59 30.26
CA ASP A 75 -10.68 -31.34 30.09
C ASP A 75 -11.00 -29.83 29.97
N GLU A 76 -10.34 -28.99 30.78
CA GLU A 76 -10.42 -27.51 30.68
C GLU A 76 -9.95 -27.03 29.31
N LEU A 77 -8.81 -27.55 28.82
CA LEU A 77 -8.26 -27.26 27.50
C LEU A 77 -9.20 -27.72 26.38
N ALA A 78 -9.78 -28.91 26.48
CA ALA A 78 -10.76 -29.41 25.52
C ALA A 78 -12.08 -28.61 25.52
N HIS A 79 -12.48 -28.07 26.67
CA HIS A 79 -13.63 -27.17 26.76
C HIS A 79 -13.32 -25.81 26.10
N LEU A 80 -12.15 -25.22 26.38
CA LEU A 80 -11.71 -23.99 25.72
C LEU A 80 -11.58 -24.17 24.21
N GLU A 81 -11.09 -25.32 23.75
CA GLU A 81 -10.98 -25.64 22.34
C GLU A 81 -12.36 -25.71 21.66
N ARG A 82 -13.34 -26.35 22.32
CA ARG A 82 -14.74 -26.38 21.88
C ARG A 82 -15.38 -24.99 21.90
N SER A 83 -15.03 -24.14 22.86
CA SER A 83 -15.52 -22.76 22.94
C SER A 83 -14.92 -21.87 21.86
N LEU A 84 -13.67 -22.07 21.44
CA LEU A 84 -13.09 -21.44 20.24
C LEU A 84 -13.71 -22.00 18.95
N GLY A 85 -14.26 -23.20 19.06
CA GLY A 85 -14.98 -23.92 18.02
C GLY A 85 -16.48 -23.71 17.93
N GLY A 86 -17.05 -22.80 18.73
CA GLY A 86 -18.48 -22.52 18.76
C GLY A 86 -18.78 -21.10 19.26
N GLY A 87 -19.95 -20.56 18.94
CA GLY A 87 -20.41 -19.27 19.46
C GLY A 87 -19.90 -18.05 18.69
N VAL A 88 -19.70 -16.93 19.40
CA VAL A 88 -19.45 -15.58 18.84
C VAL A 88 -18.23 -15.56 17.91
N PHE A 89 -17.24 -16.42 18.16
CA PHE A 89 -16.03 -16.50 17.34
C PHE A 89 -16.30 -16.98 15.92
N LEU A 90 -17.27 -17.88 15.70
CA LEU A 90 -17.71 -18.40 14.39
C LEU A 90 -18.88 -17.61 13.79
N SER A 91 -19.47 -16.72 14.57
CA SER A 91 -20.61 -15.94 14.11
C SER A 91 -20.18 -14.83 13.16
N ALA A 92 -20.95 -14.69 12.10
CA ALA A 92 -20.87 -13.65 11.10
C ALA A 92 -21.21 -12.24 11.66
N ASP A 93 -22.03 -12.17 12.70
CA ASP A 93 -22.63 -10.92 13.18
C ASP A 93 -21.61 -9.85 13.63
N PRO A 94 -20.50 -10.17 14.33
CA PRO A 94 -19.49 -9.18 14.69
C PRO A 94 -18.69 -8.68 13.49
N VAL A 95 -18.57 -9.50 12.44
CA VAL A 95 -17.92 -9.11 11.17
C VAL A 95 -18.78 -8.08 10.44
N VAL A 96 -20.11 -8.17 10.53
CA VAL A 96 -21.05 -7.27 9.84
C VAL A 96 -21.33 -6.00 10.66
N ASN A 97 -21.57 -6.14 11.97
CA ASN A 97 -21.95 -5.05 12.87
C ASN A 97 -20.77 -4.21 13.38
N GLY A 98 -19.53 -4.63 13.13
CA GLY A 98 -18.34 -3.87 13.53
C GLY A 98 -17.91 -4.07 14.98
N THR A 99 -18.48 -5.02 15.72
CA THR A 99 -18.07 -5.40 17.09
C THR A 99 -16.89 -6.37 17.11
N HIS A 100 -16.07 -6.35 16.06
CA HIS A 100 -14.84 -7.13 15.94
C HIS A 100 -13.81 -6.81 17.04
N GLU A 101 -13.84 -5.60 17.61
CA GLU A 101 -13.00 -5.19 18.74
C GLU A 101 -13.30 -6.00 20.00
N ASP A 102 -14.59 -6.22 20.33
CA ASP A 102 -15.00 -7.05 21.48
C ASP A 102 -14.52 -8.50 21.34
N VAL A 103 -14.54 -9.03 20.10
CA VAL A 103 -14.07 -10.39 19.80
C VAL A 103 -12.55 -10.50 19.92
N ILE A 104 -11.81 -9.46 19.55
CA ILE A 104 -10.35 -9.40 19.70
C ILE A 104 -9.97 -9.31 21.19
N GLU A 105 -10.68 -8.51 21.99
CA GLU A 105 -10.47 -8.47 23.43
C GLU A 105 -10.73 -9.83 24.09
N ASP A 106 -11.79 -10.53 23.67
CA ASP A 106 -12.07 -11.88 24.17
C ASP A 106 -11.02 -12.91 23.70
N LEU A 107 -10.45 -12.74 22.51
CA LEU A 107 -9.31 -13.54 22.05
C LEU A 107 -8.04 -13.25 22.86
N ASP A 108 -7.76 -11.98 23.19
CA ASP A 108 -6.64 -11.60 24.06
C ASP A 108 -6.78 -12.23 25.46
N ARG A 109 -7.99 -12.23 26.02
CA ARG A 109 -8.29 -12.92 27.29
C ARG A 109 -8.06 -14.43 27.19
N ILE A 110 -8.34 -15.04 26.04
CA ILE A 110 -8.09 -16.47 25.81
C ILE A 110 -6.58 -16.73 25.67
N GLN A 111 -5.81 -15.83 25.05
CA GLN A 111 -4.35 -15.92 24.99
C GLN A 111 -3.71 -15.90 26.38
N ASP A 112 -4.18 -15.01 27.25
CA ASP A 112 -3.71 -14.94 28.64
C ASP A 112 -4.03 -16.22 29.42
N LYS A 113 -5.18 -16.84 29.14
CA LYS A 113 -5.54 -18.14 29.72
C LYS A 113 -4.64 -19.26 29.20
N ILE A 114 -4.40 -19.32 27.88
CA ILE A 114 -3.48 -20.31 27.27
C ILE A 114 -2.07 -20.18 27.89
N ALA A 115 -1.56 -18.96 28.06
CA ALA A 115 -0.26 -18.72 28.67
C ALA A 115 -0.19 -19.22 30.14
N LYS A 116 -1.24 -18.99 30.92
CA LYS A 116 -1.36 -19.52 32.29
C LYS A 116 -1.45 -21.05 32.32
N ASP A 117 -2.21 -21.64 31.40
CA ASP A 117 -2.36 -23.09 31.32
C ASP A 117 -1.06 -23.77 30.84
N GLU A 118 -0.25 -23.12 30.00
CA GLU A 118 1.11 -23.57 29.67
C GLU A 118 2.04 -23.61 30.89
N GLU A 119 1.99 -22.58 31.73
CA GLU A 119 2.77 -22.54 32.97
C GLU A 119 2.33 -23.67 33.94
N ARG A 120 1.01 -23.91 34.04
CA ARG A 120 0.45 -25.03 34.81
C ARG A 120 0.91 -26.38 34.25
N VAL A 121 0.86 -26.58 32.93
CA VAL A 121 1.36 -27.80 32.27
C VAL A 121 2.84 -28.02 32.57
N ASN A 122 3.68 -26.99 32.43
CA ASN A 122 5.11 -27.10 32.71
C ASN A 122 5.40 -27.46 34.17
N THR A 123 4.67 -26.86 35.11
CA THR A 123 4.78 -27.15 36.55
C THR A 123 4.38 -28.61 36.84
N LEU A 124 3.29 -29.08 36.24
CA LEU A 124 2.82 -30.46 36.39
C LEU A 124 3.82 -31.46 35.78
N LEU A 125 4.35 -31.20 34.59
CA LEU A 125 5.38 -32.04 33.98
C LEU A 125 6.66 -32.10 34.83
N GLN A 126 7.09 -30.96 35.39
CA GLN A 126 8.24 -30.91 36.29
C GLN A 126 7.99 -31.73 37.57
N SER A 127 6.80 -31.65 38.15
CA SER A 127 6.43 -32.49 39.31
C SER A 127 6.42 -33.98 38.98
N LEU A 128 5.92 -34.39 37.80
CA LEU A 128 5.92 -35.77 37.34
C LEU A 128 7.34 -36.31 37.10
N GLN A 129 8.24 -35.47 36.57
CA GLN A 129 9.67 -35.79 36.42
C GLN A 129 10.35 -36.02 37.77
N LEU A 130 10.10 -35.14 38.76
CA LEU A 130 10.64 -35.29 40.11
C LEU A 130 10.16 -36.59 40.78
N MET A 131 8.93 -37.01 40.48
CA MET A 131 8.34 -38.27 40.97
C MET A 131 8.74 -39.51 40.16
N ARG A 132 9.52 -39.36 39.07
CA ARG A 132 9.90 -40.44 38.13
C ARG A 132 8.69 -41.17 37.53
N ALA A 133 7.57 -40.47 37.39
CA ALA A 133 6.38 -40.97 36.72
C ALA A 133 6.49 -40.78 35.20
N ASN A 134 5.71 -41.54 34.43
CA ASN A 134 5.64 -41.34 32.98
C ASN A 134 5.10 -39.93 32.66
N PRO A 135 5.68 -39.24 31.66
CA PRO A 135 5.18 -37.94 31.24
C PRO A 135 3.75 -38.07 30.69
N TYR A 136 2.87 -37.17 31.13
CA TYR A 136 1.50 -37.06 30.62
C TYR A 136 1.50 -36.33 29.27
N ASP A 137 0.71 -36.80 28.31
CA ASP A 137 0.62 -36.19 26.97
C ASP A 137 -0.45 -35.10 26.92
N PHE A 138 -0.02 -33.83 26.83
CA PHE A 138 -0.89 -32.67 26.67
C PHE A 138 -1.10 -32.33 25.19
N SER A 139 -1.52 -33.31 24.37
CA SER A 139 -1.81 -33.09 22.96
C SER A 139 -2.96 -32.10 22.72
N GLN A 140 -3.87 -31.94 23.69
CA GLN A 140 -4.96 -30.95 23.61
C GLN A 140 -4.45 -29.50 23.67
N LEU A 141 -3.37 -29.23 24.41
CA LEU A 141 -2.75 -27.91 24.45
C LEU A 141 -2.24 -27.50 23.06
N GLN A 142 -1.63 -28.42 22.33
CA GLN A 142 -1.13 -28.17 20.97
C GLN A 142 -2.29 -27.94 19.97
N LYS A 143 -3.39 -28.70 20.11
CA LYS A 143 -4.60 -28.49 19.30
C LYS A 143 -5.25 -27.14 19.61
N LEU A 144 -5.34 -26.78 20.88
CA LEU A 144 -5.87 -25.49 21.34
C LEU A 144 -5.06 -24.32 20.78
N LYS A 145 -3.73 -24.38 20.87
CA LYS A 145 -2.83 -23.35 20.30
C LYS A 145 -3.02 -23.21 18.80
N SER A 146 -2.98 -24.32 18.06
CA SER A 146 -3.16 -24.30 16.61
C SER A 146 -4.51 -23.71 16.21
N ARG A 147 -5.58 -24.06 16.93
CA ARG A 147 -6.93 -23.52 16.69
C ARG A 147 -7.03 -22.04 17.06
N TYR A 148 -6.40 -21.62 18.16
CA TYR A 148 -6.32 -20.22 18.58
C TYR A 148 -5.58 -19.38 17.54
N GLU A 149 -4.40 -19.81 17.09
CA GLU A 149 -3.61 -19.12 16.06
C GLU A 149 -4.40 -18.96 14.75
N GLN A 150 -5.11 -20.00 14.31
CA GLN A 150 -5.99 -19.92 13.15
C GLN A 150 -7.13 -18.92 13.34
N ARG A 151 -7.82 -18.95 14.49
CA ARG A 151 -8.93 -18.04 14.77
C ARG A 151 -8.44 -16.59 14.88
N ARG A 152 -7.32 -16.37 15.57
CA ARG A 152 -6.71 -15.07 15.77
C ARG A 152 -6.27 -14.46 14.45
N GLY A 153 -5.60 -15.24 13.58
CA GLY A 153 -5.21 -14.77 12.25
C GLY A 153 -6.38 -14.29 11.39
N ILE A 154 -7.54 -14.96 11.46
CA ILE A 154 -8.76 -14.52 10.76
C ILE A 154 -9.25 -13.17 11.32
N TRP A 155 -9.41 -13.08 12.64
CA TRP A 155 -9.93 -11.86 13.27
C TRP A 155 -8.98 -10.68 13.15
N ASP A 156 -7.66 -10.91 13.18
CA ASP A 156 -6.65 -9.87 12.90
C ASP A 156 -6.77 -9.38 11.44
N THR A 157 -7.04 -10.29 10.49
CA THR A 157 -7.29 -9.93 9.09
C THR A 157 -8.58 -9.08 8.96
N VAL A 158 -9.64 -9.46 9.68
CA VAL A 158 -10.91 -8.69 9.73
C VAL A 158 -10.68 -7.31 10.35
N ALA A 159 -9.92 -7.21 11.43
CA ALA A 159 -9.61 -5.95 12.11
C ALA A 159 -8.79 -5.03 11.22
N THR A 160 -7.75 -5.58 10.60
CA THR A 160 -6.90 -4.87 9.65
C THR A 160 -7.76 -4.34 8.51
N TRP A 161 -8.61 -5.19 7.90
CA TRP A 161 -9.53 -4.79 6.84
C TRP A 161 -10.50 -3.69 7.27
N ARG A 162 -11.10 -3.79 8.46
CA ARG A 162 -12.05 -2.80 9.00
C ARG A 162 -11.37 -1.47 9.30
N SER A 163 -10.17 -1.48 9.87
CA SER A 163 -9.40 -0.26 10.14
C SER A 163 -9.01 0.44 8.83
N LEU A 164 -8.52 -0.32 7.83
CA LEU A 164 -8.17 0.21 6.52
C LEU A 164 -9.38 0.80 5.80
N THR A 165 -10.50 0.08 5.80
CA THR A 165 -11.76 0.54 5.20
C THR A 165 -12.24 1.83 5.88
N THR A 166 -12.19 1.89 7.22
CA THR A 166 -12.60 3.09 7.98
C THR A 166 -11.70 4.28 7.67
N ASN A 167 -10.39 4.05 7.55
CA ASN A 167 -9.44 5.09 7.17
C ASN A 167 -9.71 5.59 5.75
N TRP A 168 -9.85 4.70 4.77
CA TRP A 168 -10.15 5.08 3.38
C TRP A 168 -11.49 5.82 3.24
N LEU A 169 -12.49 5.46 4.05
CA LEU A 169 -13.80 6.12 4.04
C LEU A 169 -13.77 7.54 4.61
N ASN A 170 -12.85 7.83 5.54
CA ASN A 170 -12.79 9.10 6.27
C ASN A 170 -11.77 10.08 5.68
N VAL A 171 -10.74 9.60 4.99
CA VAL A 171 -9.72 10.44 4.35
C VAL A 171 -10.25 11.04 3.05
N PRO A 172 -9.96 12.32 2.74
CA PRO A 172 -10.31 12.91 1.43
C PRO A 172 -9.66 12.12 0.29
N LEU A 173 -10.42 11.81 -0.77
CA LEU A 173 -9.96 11.00 -1.91
C LEU A 173 -8.66 11.49 -2.56
N ARG A 174 -8.39 12.80 -2.50
CA ARG A 174 -7.18 13.40 -3.05
C ARG A 174 -5.90 13.03 -2.29
N GLU A 175 -6.02 12.73 -1.00
CA GLU A 175 -4.89 12.36 -0.14
C GLU A 175 -4.69 10.85 -0.07
N VAL A 176 -5.67 10.06 -0.55
CA VAL A 176 -5.59 8.60 -0.61
C VAL A 176 -4.79 8.18 -1.84
N ASP A 177 -3.73 7.41 -1.64
CA ASP A 177 -3.06 6.71 -2.74
C ASP A 177 -3.92 5.52 -3.18
N VAL A 178 -4.62 5.72 -4.29
CA VAL A 178 -5.58 4.73 -4.81
C VAL A 178 -4.88 3.53 -5.45
N GLU A 179 -3.62 3.67 -5.88
CA GLU A 179 -2.81 2.53 -6.34
C GLU A 179 -2.36 1.66 -5.16
N GLU A 180 -1.92 2.28 -4.07
CA GLU A 180 -1.56 1.57 -2.84
C GLU A 180 -2.77 0.84 -2.25
N MET A 181 -3.93 1.49 -2.24
CA MET A 181 -5.19 0.86 -1.85
C MET A 181 -5.49 -0.37 -2.73
N ASN A 182 -5.34 -0.29 -4.04
CA ASN A 182 -5.51 -1.44 -4.94
C ASN A 182 -4.54 -2.60 -4.63
N ARG A 183 -3.27 -2.29 -4.36
CA ARG A 183 -2.28 -3.31 -3.97
C ARG A 183 -2.70 -3.98 -2.66
N THR A 184 -3.08 -3.19 -1.66
CA THR A 184 -3.50 -3.66 -0.34
C THR A 184 -4.76 -4.53 -0.42
N VAL A 185 -5.79 -4.09 -1.14
CA VAL A 185 -7.03 -4.86 -1.35
C VAL A 185 -6.76 -6.20 -2.03
N ASN A 186 -5.88 -6.25 -3.04
CA ASN A 186 -5.54 -7.49 -3.70
C ASN A 186 -4.72 -8.45 -2.81
N THR A 187 -3.83 -7.92 -1.95
CA THR A 187 -3.09 -8.72 -0.98
C THR A 187 -4.05 -9.33 0.05
N MET A 188 -4.92 -8.51 0.64
CA MET A 188 -5.94 -8.95 1.60
C MET A 188 -6.91 -9.97 0.99
N PHE A 189 -7.30 -9.79 -0.29
CA PHE A 189 -8.12 -10.77 -0.99
C PHE A 189 -7.42 -12.13 -1.16
N LYS A 190 -6.11 -12.14 -1.46
CA LYS A 190 -5.33 -13.38 -1.55
C LYS A 190 -5.21 -14.07 -0.20
N GLU A 191 -5.00 -13.31 0.87
CA GLU A 191 -4.94 -13.82 2.23
C GLU A 191 -6.28 -14.39 2.68
N ALA A 192 -7.38 -13.65 2.49
CA ALA A 192 -8.74 -14.13 2.76
C ALA A 192 -9.09 -15.37 1.94
N PHE A 193 -8.68 -15.45 0.66
CA PHE A 193 -8.89 -16.63 -0.17
C PHE A 193 -8.08 -17.85 0.28
N LYS A 194 -6.84 -17.63 0.74
CA LYS A 194 -6.01 -18.70 1.32
C LYS A 194 -6.65 -19.23 2.60
N LEU A 195 -7.14 -18.33 3.46
CA LEU A 195 -7.86 -18.69 4.68
C LEU A 195 -9.18 -19.43 4.36
N SER A 196 -9.95 -18.99 3.35
CA SER A 196 -11.19 -19.67 2.95
C SER A 196 -10.95 -21.09 2.45
N LYS A 197 -9.79 -21.33 1.83
CA LYS A 197 -9.40 -22.67 1.37
C LYS A 197 -8.90 -23.57 2.51
N GLN A 198 -8.30 -22.98 3.55
CA GLN A 198 -7.81 -23.71 4.72
C GLN A 198 -8.94 -24.04 5.70
N LEU A 199 -9.96 -23.18 5.76
CA LEU A 199 -11.08 -23.27 6.70
C LEU A 199 -12.41 -23.28 5.93
N ASP A 200 -12.61 -24.37 5.19
CA ASP A 200 -13.81 -24.59 4.38
C ASP A 200 -15.06 -24.69 5.28
N GLY A 201 -16.05 -23.82 5.07
CA GLY A 201 -17.31 -23.78 5.85
C GLY A 201 -17.36 -22.79 7.02
N ASP A 202 -16.35 -21.93 7.20
CA ASP A 202 -16.36 -20.87 8.22
C ASP A 202 -17.07 -19.59 7.73
N GLN A 203 -18.19 -19.24 8.36
CA GLN A 203 -19.03 -18.10 7.97
C GLN A 203 -18.28 -16.76 8.06
N VAL A 204 -17.35 -16.61 9.00
CA VAL A 204 -16.55 -15.37 9.17
C VAL A 204 -15.63 -15.16 7.98
N VAL A 205 -15.00 -16.23 7.50
CA VAL A 205 -14.05 -16.17 6.39
C VAL A 205 -14.80 -15.91 5.08
N ASP A 206 -15.94 -16.58 4.86
CA ASP A 206 -16.77 -16.38 3.68
C ASP A 206 -17.33 -14.96 3.60
N GLN A 207 -17.79 -14.40 4.72
CA GLN A 207 -18.26 -13.02 4.76
C GLN A 207 -17.14 -12.01 4.55
N THR A 208 -15.98 -12.21 5.19
CA THR A 208 -14.82 -11.35 5.00
C THR A 208 -14.39 -11.33 3.53
N LYS A 209 -14.35 -12.51 2.90
CA LYS A 209 -14.09 -12.65 1.47
C LYS A 209 -15.15 -11.94 0.62
N SER A 210 -16.42 -12.10 0.92
CA SER A 210 -17.52 -11.44 0.20
C SER A 210 -17.44 -9.92 0.31
N LEU A 211 -17.11 -9.38 1.48
CA LEU A 211 -16.90 -7.94 1.69
C LEU A 211 -15.71 -7.42 0.87
N ILE A 212 -14.59 -8.14 0.88
CA ILE A 212 -13.41 -7.77 0.09
C ILE A 212 -13.71 -7.88 -1.42
N GLU A 213 -14.48 -8.88 -1.84
CA GLU A 213 -14.89 -9.07 -3.24
C GLU A 213 -15.82 -7.95 -3.72
N HIS A 214 -16.77 -7.53 -2.89
CA HIS A 214 -17.61 -6.36 -3.16
C HIS A 214 -16.76 -5.09 -3.30
N TRP A 215 -15.81 -4.87 -2.38
CA TRP A 215 -14.86 -3.76 -2.47
C TRP A 215 -14.01 -3.82 -3.74
N LYS A 216 -13.57 -5.02 -4.14
CA LYS A 216 -12.81 -5.23 -5.38
C LYS A 216 -13.64 -4.89 -6.63
N GLY A 217 -14.93 -5.19 -6.63
CA GLY A 217 -15.85 -4.78 -7.69
C GLY A 217 -15.97 -3.25 -7.79
N ASN A 218 -15.96 -2.58 -6.65
CA ASN A 218 -16.02 -1.11 -6.56
C ASN A 218 -14.67 -0.43 -6.84
N LEU A 219 -13.57 -1.17 -6.73
CA LEU A 219 -12.22 -0.62 -6.80
C LEU A 219 -11.88 0.01 -8.15
N THR A 220 -12.45 -0.50 -9.26
CA THR A 220 -12.31 0.14 -10.58
C THR A 220 -12.83 1.58 -10.56
N VAL A 221 -14.02 1.80 -9.99
CA VAL A 221 -14.62 3.13 -9.87
C VAL A 221 -13.77 4.01 -8.94
N ILE A 222 -13.25 3.44 -7.85
CA ILE A 222 -12.43 4.21 -6.92
C ILE A 222 -11.09 4.62 -7.59
N LEU A 223 -10.45 3.75 -8.36
CA LEU A 223 -9.26 4.06 -9.16
C LEU A 223 -9.53 5.18 -10.17
N GLU A 224 -10.67 5.13 -10.84
CA GLU A 224 -11.08 6.18 -11.77
C GLU A 224 -11.28 7.53 -11.07
N LEU A 225 -11.88 7.54 -9.88
CA LEU A 225 -12.05 8.74 -9.04
C LEU A 225 -10.73 9.23 -8.42
N GLY A 226 -9.80 8.31 -8.17
CA GLY A 226 -8.47 8.54 -7.64
C GLY A 226 -7.49 9.17 -8.62
N ASN A 227 -7.93 9.47 -9.83
CA ASN A 227 -7.06 10.01 -10.86
C ASN A 227 -6.50 11.38 -10.42
N PRO A 228 -5.17 11.52 -10.22
CA PRO A 228 -4.55 12.74 -9.68
C PRO A 228 -4.70 13.96 -10.59
N VAL A 229 -5.04 13.71 -11.86
CA VAL A 229 -5.23 14.70 -12.90
C VAL A 229 -6.62 15.37 -12.81
N MET A 230 -7.55 14.82 -12.02
CA MET A 230 -8.89 15.39 -11.89
C MET A 230 -8.87 16.78 -11.23
N GLN A 231 -9.20 17.79 -12.04
CA GLN A 231 -9.41 19.16 -11.59
C GLN A 231 -10.85 19.41 -11.10
N ARG A 232 -11.09 20.59 -10.53
CA ARG A 232 -12.40 21.02 -9.98
C ARG A 232 -13.58 20.78 -10.93
N ARG A 233 -13.42 21.09 -12.22
CA ARG A 233 -14.46 20.92 -13.25
C ARG A 233 -14.90 19.45 -13.42
N HIS A 234 -13.98 18.51 -13.24
CA HIS A 234 -14.29 17.07 -13.31
C HIS A 234 -15.07 16.63 -12.08
N TRP A 235 -14.64 17.06 -10.89
CA TRP A 235 -15.34 16.78 -9.63
C TRP A 235 -16.75 17.37 -9.59
N GLU A 236 -16.96 18.56 -10.14
CA GLU A 236 -18.30 19.16 -10.27
C GLU A 236 -19.20 18.34 -11.20
N ARG A 237 -18.68 17.81 -12.32
CA ARG A 237 -19.45 16.91 -13.21
C ARG A 237 -19.80 15.59 -12.53
N VAL A 238 -18.87 15.01 -11.76
CA VAL A 238 -19.12 13.81 -10.96
C VAL A 238 -20.20 14.09 -9.89
N CYS A 239 -20.08 15.20 -9.16
CA CYS A 239 -21.07 15.58 -8.15
C CYS A 239 -22.46 15.82 -8.75
N GLN A 240 -22.54 16.48 -9.92
CA GLN A 240 -23.80 16.68 -10.64
C GLN A 240 -24.42 15.36 -11.10
N ALA A 241 -23.62 14.42 -11.61
CA ALA A 241 -24.10 13.11 -12.04
C ALA A 241 -24.68 12.28 -10.87
N ILE A 242 -24.17 12.50 -9.66
CA ILE A 242 -24.59 11.82 -8.43
C ILE A 242 -25.72 12.60 -7.72
N GLY A 243 -26.08 13.79 -8.20
CA GLY A 243 -27.12 14.63 -7.58
C GLY A 243 -26.67 15.33 -6.29
N LEU A 244 -25.36 15.43 -6.04
CA LEU A 244 -24.79 16.18 -4.93
C LEU A 244 -24.64 17.66 -5.33
N PRO A 245 -25.26 18.61 -4.60
CA PRO A 245 -25.09 20.05 -4.84
C PRO A 245 -23.75 20.58 -4.28
N LEU A 246 -22.70 19.78 -4.36
CA LEU A 246 -21.35 20.17 -3.93
C LEU A 246 -20.65 20.87 -5.08
N THR A 247 -20.28 22.14 -4.86
CA THR A 247 -19.57 22.98 -5.83
C THR A 247 -18.29 23.56 -5.22
N GLY A 248 -17.33 23.95 -6.05
CA GLY A 248 -16.13 24.63 -5.58
C GLY A 248 -15.13 23.73 -4.84
N THR A 249 -14.53 24.24 -3.76
CA THR A 249 -13.48 23.53 -2.99
C THR A 249 -14.02 22.35 -2.19
N ALA A 250 -15.32 22.33 -1.89
CA ALA A 250 -15.99 21.22 -1.23
C ALA A 250 -16.03 19.96 -2.12
N ALA A 251 -16.19 20.14 -3.44
CA ALA A 251 -16.17 19.04 -4.41
C ALA A 251 -14.80 18.34 -4.52
N MET A 252 -13.71 19.01 -4.12
CA MET A 252 -12.36 18.43 -4.11
C MET A 252 -11.97 17.78 -2.77
N ARG A 253 -12.79 17.94 -1.72
CA ARG A 253 -12.56 17.36 -0.38
C ARG A 253 -13.55 16.24 -0.06
N VAL A 254 -14.19 15.68 -1.09
CA VAL A 254 -15.17 14.63 -0.89
C VAL A 254 -14.47 13.36 -0.41
N THR A 255 -15.05 12.74 0.62
CA THR A 255 -14.61 11.46 1.17
C THR A 255 -15.36 10.30 0.52
N LEU A 256 -14.74 9.12 0.48
CA LEU A 256 -15.38 7.91 -0.05
C LEU A 256 -16.71 7.61 0.65
N SER A 257 -16.80 7.86 1.97
CA SER A 257 -18.06 7.70 2.72
C SER A 257 -19.22 8.53 2.18
N THR A 258 -18.95 9.76 1.73
CA THR A 258 -19.99 10.64 1.19
C THR A 258 -20.46 10.16 -0.18
N LEU A 259 -19.56 9.62 -0.99
CA LEU A 259 -19.85 9.09 -2.32
C LEU A 259 -20.58 7.73 -2.25
N GLU A 260 -20.19 6.87 -1.30
CA GLU A 260 -20.84 5.58 -1.06
C GLU A 260 -22.30 5.77 -0.62
N LYS A 261 -22.58 6.75 0.25
CA LYS A 261 -23.96 7.08 0.67
C LYS A 261 -24.88 7.49 -0.47
N GLN A 262 -24.32 7.99 -1.56
CA GLN A 262 -25.06 8.40 -2.76
C GLN A 262 -24.99 7.35 -3.87
N ASN A 263 -24.58 6.12 -3.55
CA ASN A 263 -24.46 5.00 -4.49
C ASN A 263 -23.61 5.33 -5.72
N ILE A 264 -22.45 5.97 -5.56
CA ILE A 264 -21.56 6.29 -6.69
C ILE A 264 -21.24 5.09 -7.60
N TYR A 265 -21.25 3.88 -7.04
CA TYR A 265 -20.97 2.64 -7.75
C TYR A 265 -22.00 2.30 -8.85
N THR A 266 -23.22 2.86 -8.81
CA THR A 266 -24.20 2.71 -9.92
C THR A 266 -23.86 3.59 -11.12
N HIS A 267 -23.07 4.65 -10.93
CA HIS A 267 -22.68 5.61 -11.96
C HIS A 267 -21.27 5.36 -12.52
N ARG A 268 -20.82 4.09 -12.53
CA ARG A 268 -19.47 3.70 -12.99
C ARG A 268 -19.12 4.22 -14.39
N GLU A 269 -20.07 4.22 -15.32
CA GLU A 269 -19.82 4.63 -16.71
C GLU A 269 -19.53 6.12 -16.79
N VAL A 270 -20.30 6.95 -16.06
CA VAL A 270 -20.09 8.39 -16.02
C VAL A 270 -18.77 8.75 -15.34
N VAL A 271 -18.43 8.04 -14.26
CA VAL A 271 -17.14 8.23 -13.56
C VAL A 271 -15.97 7.89 -14.49
N GLY A 272 -16.03 6.76 -15.19
CA GLY A 272 -15.02 6.35 -16.16
C GLY A 272 -14.89 7.33 -17.32
N GLU A 273 -16.00 7.83 -17.86
CA GLU A 273 -16.00 8.87 -18.90
C GLU A 273 -15.36 10.17 -18.42
N VAL A 274 -15.68 10.63 -17.21
CA VAL A 274 -15.09 11.86 -16.65
C VAL A 274 -13.61 11.67 -16.33
N SER A 275 -13.20 10.51 -15.82
CA SER A 275 -11.79 10.20 -15.58
C SER A 275 -10.98 10.12 -16.88
N ALA A 276 -11.54 9.47 -17.90
CA ALA A 276 -10.94 9.41 -19.24
C ALA A 276 -10.85 10.81 -19.86
N ALA A 277 -11.88 11.65 -19.69
CA ALA A 277 -11.86 13.03 -20.12
C ALA A 277 -10.78 13.84 -19.41
N ALA A 278 -10.61 13.67 -18.09
CA ALA A 278 -9.58 14.35 -17.32
C ALA A 278 -8.16 13.98 -17.79
N SER A 279 -7.89 12.69 -17.98
CA SER A 279 -6.61 12.21 -18.49
C SER A 279 -6.35 12.69 -19.92
N GLY A 280 -7.37 12.68 -20.77
CA GLY A 280 -7.30 13.21 -22.13
C GLY A 280 -7.01 14.72 -22.14
N GLU A 281 -7.73 15.49 -21.34
CA GLU A 281 -7.53 16.94 -21.18
C GLU A 281 -6.11 17.27 -20.75
N HIS A 282 -5.56 16.57 -19.76
CA HIS A 282 -4.20 16.82 -19.28
C HIS A 282 -3.12 16.47 -20.30
N ALA A 283 -3.33 15.42 -21.10
CA ALA A 283 -2.43 15.13 -22.21
C ALA A 283 -2.40 16.30 -23.21
N LEU A 284 -3.56 16.90 -23.49
CA LEU A 284 -3.68 18.08 -24.34
C LEU A 284 -3.09 19.34 -23.68
N GLU A 285 -3.32 19.56 -22.39
CA GLU A 285 -2.71 20.66 -21.62
C GLU A 285 -1.19 20.58 -21.70
N LYS A 286 -0.61 19.39 -21.51
CA LYS A 286 0.84 19.16 -21.63
C LYS A 286 1.36 19.39 -23.05
N THR A 287 0.58 19.06 -24.08
CA THR A 287 0.98 19.40 -25.46
C THR A 287 0.95 20.90 -25.71
N MET A 288 -0.05 21.60 -25.16
CA MET A 288 -0.16 23.05 -25.29
C MET A 288 0.93 23.78 -24.49
N GLU A 289 1.31 23.27 -23.33
CA GLU A 289 2.42 23.80 -22.52
C GLU A 289 3.76 23.65 -23.25
N LYS A 290 3.98 22.54 -23.96
CA LYS A 290 5.16 22.37 -24.82
C LYS A 290 5.18 23.36 -25.98
N VAL A 291 4.04 23.57 -26.64
CA VAL A 291 3.91 24.59 -27.71
C VAL A 291 4.25 25.96 -27.13
N ALA A 292 3.60 26.35 -26.02
CA ALA A 292 3.87 27.63 -25.35
C ALA A 292 5.35 27.81 -24.98
N GLY A 293 5.96 26.79 -24.37
CA GLY A 293 7.36 26.82 -23.97
C GLY A 293 8.33 26.89 -25.15
N ALA A 294 7.97 26.38 -26.32
CA ALA A 294 8.78 26.53 -27.54
C ALA A 294 8.82 27.99 -28.03
N TRP A 295 7.77 28.78 -27.78
CA TRP A 295 7.68 30.19 -28.17
C TRP A 295 8.34 31.15 -27.15
N ASP A 296 8.38 30.80 -25.85
CA ASP A 296 8.89 31.68 -24.77
C ASP A 296 10.40 31.99 -24.85
N GLY A 297 11.16 31.28 -25.69
CA GLY A 297 12.60 31.50 -25.89
C GLY A 297 13.01 31.81 -27.32
N LEU A 298 12.04 31.95 -28.22
CA LEU A 298 12.29 32.04 -29.65
C LEU A 298 12.81 33.44 -30.02
N GLN A 299 13.97 33.49 -30.67
CA GLN A 299 14.56 34.74 -31.15
C GLN A 299 14.40 34.83 -32.66
N LEU A 300 13.90 35.98 -33.13
CA LEU A 300 13.85 36.27 -34.56
C LEU A 300 15.27 36.48 -35.09
N PRO A 301 15.74 35.66 -36.04
CA PRO A 301 17.07 35.83 -36.62
C PRO A 301 17.08 37.12 -37.45
N VAL A 302 17.95 38.05 -37.07
CA VAL A 302 18.16 39.32 -37.77
C VAL A 302 19.63 39.44 -38.17
N MET A 303 19.86 39.86 -39.41
CA MET A 303 21.18 40.09 -40.00
C MET A 303 21.36 41.57 -40.30
N ASN A 304 22.60 42.05 -40.18
CA ASN A 304 22.93 43.42 -40.51
C ASN A 304 23.01 43.62 -42.04
N HIS A 305 22.35 44.64 -42.57
CA HIS A 305 22.41 44.93 -44.00
C HIS A 305 23.66 45.76 -44.35
N ARG A 306 24.55 45.18 -45.16
CA ARG A 306 25.75 45.86 -45.73
C ARG A 306 26.63 46.57 -44.68
N ASN A 307 26.74 46.02 -43.46
CA ASN A 307 27.52 46.58 -42.34
C ASN A 307 27.10 48.01 -41.91
N SER A 308 25.85 48.38 -42.17
CA SER A 308 25.30 49.67 -41.74
C SER A 308 24.90 49.62 -40.26
N LYS A 309 25.37 50.57 -39.45
CA LYS A 309 25.15 50.59 -37.98
C LYS A 309 23.67 50.64 -37.54
N HIS A 310 22.74 50.96 -38.45
CA HIS A 310 21.34 51.23 -38.11
C HIS A 310 20.31 50.40 -38.89
N LEU A 311 20.73 49.42 -39.70
CA LEU A 311 19.83 48.63 -40.55
C LEU A 311 19.97 47.13 -40.28
N TRP A 312 18.87 46.54 -39.80
CA TRP A 312 18.73 45.12 -39.51
C TRP A 312 17.61 44.56 -40.38
N ILE A 313 17.86 43.40 -40.98
CA ILE A 313 17.01 42.72 -41.95
C ILE A 313 16.79 41.31 -41.43
N LEU A 314 15.59 40.75 -41.59
CA LEU A 314 15.35 39.34 -41.28
C LEU A 314 16.40 38.43 -41.94
N GLY A 315 16.93 37.51 -41.15
CA GLY A 315 17.84 36.46 -41.60
C GLY A 315 17.09 35.27 -42.20
N ASP A 316 17.72 34.09 -42.15
CA ASP A 316 17.05 32.86 -42.49
C ASP A 316 16.02 32.49 -41.41
N VAL A 317 14.75 32.43 -41.79
CA VAL A 317 13.63 32.08 -40.93
C VAL A 317 12.98 30.75 -41.36
N SER A 318 13.65 29.96 -42.20
CA SER A 318 13.13 28.66 -42.66
C SER A 318 12.77 27.75 -41.48
N GLU A 319 13.62 27.70 -40.44
CA GLU A 319 13.36 26.93 -39.21
C GLU A 319 12.13 27.44 -38.44
N LEU A 320 11.95 28.77 -38.39
CA LEU A 320 10.81 29.41 -37.75
C LEU A 320 9.49 29.10 -38.47
N VAL A 321 9.50 29.13 -39.80
CA VAL A 321 8.34 28.77 -40.62
C VAL A 321 7.98 27.30 -40.43
N THR A 322 8.96 26.40 -40.46
CA THR A 322 8.71 24.97 -40.21
C THR A 322 8.15 24.72 -38.81
N LEU A 323 8.67 25.40 -37.78
CA LEU A 323 8.16 25.29 -36.41
C LEU A 323 6.71 25.79 -36.30
N LEU A 324 6.40 26.89 -37.00
CA LEU A 324 5.07 27.46 -37.02
C LEU A 324 4.06 26.53 -37.70
N GLU A 325 4.40 25.94 -38.84
CA GLU A 325 3.58 24.95 -39.55
C GLU A 325 3.34 23.70 -38.69
N ASP A 326 4.39 23.15 -38.06
CA ASP A 326 4.31 21.99 -37.18
C ASP A 326 3.38 22.25 -35.98
N HIS A 327 3.53 23.42 -35.35
CA HIS A 327 2.69 23.81 -34.21
C HIS A 327 1.27 24.18 -34.63
N ALA A 328 1.05 24.72 -35.84
CA ALA A 328 -0.28 24.94 -36.40
C ALA A 328 -1.03 23.60 -36.57
N VAL A 329 -0.37 22.58 -37.15
CA VAL A 329 -0.95 21.23 -37.27
C VAL A 329 -1.20 20.60 -35.90
N THR A 330 -0.29 20.79 -34.95
CA THR A 330 -0.44 20.29 -33.58
C THR A 330 -1.64 20.91 -32.88
N VAL A 331 -1.80 22.24 -32.93
CA VAL A 331 -2.94 22.95 -32.34
C VAL A 331 -4.25 22.56 -33.02
N GLN A 332 -4.26 22.41 -34.36
CA GLN A 332 -5.44 21.94 -35.10
C GLN A 332 -5.84 20.52 -34.68
N THR A 333 -4.86 19.64 -34.45
CA THR A 333 -5.07 18.26 -33.98
C THR A 333 -5.66 18.25 -32.57
N VAL A 334 -5.13 19.10 -31.67
CA VAL A 334 -5.66 19.29 -30.32
C VAL A 334 -7.08 19.85 -30.35
N GLN A 335 -7.37 20.79 -31.25
CA GLN A 335 -8.70 21.38 -31.43
C GLN A 335 -9.74 20.36 -31.93
N GLY A 336 -9.34 19.43 -32.78
CA GLY A 336 -10.18 18.33 -33.26
C GLY A 336 -10.37 17.19 -32.25
N SER A 337 -9.69 17.23 -31.09
CA SER A 337 -9.80 16.18 -30.08
C SER A 337 -11.14 16.22 -29.34
N ARG A 338 -11.71 15.04 -29.09
CA ARG A 338 -12.93 14.88 -28.27
C ARG A 338 -12.78 15.38 -26.82
N PHE A 339 -11.55 15.53 -26.35
CA PHE A 339 -11.21 15.97 -24.99
C PHE A 339 -10.87 17.46 -24.91
N VAL A 340 -11.17 18.26 -25.94
CA VAL A 340 -10.80 19.68 -25.97
C VAL A 340 -11.62 20.54 -24.98
N ALA A 341 -12.74 20.04 -24.43
CA ALA A 341 -13.71 20.84 -23.69
C ALA A 341 -13.12 21.75 -22.60
N GLY A 342 -12.25 21.22 -21.72
CA GLY A 342 -11.60 22.01 -20.66
C GLY A 342 -10.48 22.94 -21.13
N VAL A 343 -9.87 22.67 -22.29
CA VAL A 343 -8.67 23.36 -22.82
C VAL A 343 -9.01 24.23 -24.05
N LYS A 344 -10.28 24.26 -24.44
CA LYS A 344 -10.77 24.91 -25.67
C LYS A 344 -10.39 26.39 -25.74
N ALA A 345 -10.58 27.13 -24.65
CA ALA A 345 -10.27 28.55 -24.61
C ALA A 345 -8.78 28.82 -24.88
N THR A 346 -7.89 28.06 -24.24
CA THR A 346 -6.44 28.18 -24.44
C THR A 346 -6.01 27.73 -25.84
N VAL A 347 -6.61 26.68 -26.38
CA VAL A 347 -6.31 26.17 -27.74
C VAL A 347 -6.76 27.17 -28.81
N GLU A 348 -7.95 27.76 -28.67
CA GLU A 348 -8.45 28.79 -29.58
C GLU A 348 -7.60 30.06 -29.53
N GLU A 349 -7.11 30.45 -28.35
CA GLU A 349 -6.21 31.59 -28.21
C GLU A 349 -4.86 31.32 -28.92
N TRP A 350 -4.27 30.15 -28.71
CA TRP A 350 -3.02 29.75 -29.37
C TRP A 350 -3.19 29.58 -30.88
N SER A 351 -4.32 29.03 -31.33
CA SER A 351 -4.66 28.95 -32.75
C SER A 351 -4.66 30.33 -33.40
N LYS A 352 -5.33 31.32 -32.78
CA LYS A 352 -5.33 32.71 -33.27
C LYS A 352 -3.92 33.33 -33.26
N LYS A 353 -3.14 33.09 -32.21
CA LYS A 353 -1.75 33.59 -32.10
C LYS A 353 -0.86 33.03 -33.21
N ILE A 354 -0.93 31.72 -33.46
CA ILE A 354 -0.14 31.04 -34.49
C ILE A 354 -0.58 31.48 -35.89
N SER A 355 -1.89 31.58 -36.16
CA SER A 355 -2.39 32.09 -37.45
C SER A 355 -1.92 33.52 -37.70
N LEU A 356 -2.04 34.41 -36.70
CA LEU A 356 -1.55 35.79 -36.82
C LEU A 356 -0.04 35.84 -37.06
N ALA A 357 0.74 35.00 -36.37
CA ALA A 357 2.18 34.92 -36.58
C ALA A 357 2.53 34.38 -37.98
N SER A 358 1.75 33.42 -38.51
CA SER A 358 1.88 32.93 -39.89
C SER A 358 1.65 34.06 -40.87
N ASP A 359 0.52 34.76 -40.74
CA ASP A 359 0.14 35.85 -41.64
C ASP A 359 1.21 36.95 -41.64
N VAL A 360 1.74 37.31 -40.47
CA VAL A 360 2.81 38.31 -40.33
C VAL A 360 4.11 37.80 -40.97
N LEU A 361 4.52 36.55 -40.74
CA LEU A 361 5.74 36.01 -41.34
C LEU A 361 5.61 35.86 -42.86
N ASP A 362 4.47 35.40 -43.36
CA ASP A 362 4.18 35.30 -44.79
C ASP A 362 4.21 36.69 -45.45
N GLU A 363 3.62 37.70 -44.80
CA GLU A 363 3.69 39.10 -45.25
C GLU A 363 5.13 39.62 -45.33
N TRP A 364 6.01 39.20 -44.43
CA TRP A 364 7.42 39.63 -44.44
C TRP A 364 8.29 38.82 -45.41
N LEU A 365 7.98 37.54 -45.63
CA LEU A 365 8.82 36.58 -46.37
C LEU A 365 8.46 36.37 -47.83
N GLN A 366 7.31 36.86 -48.28
CA GLN A 366 6.78 36.47 -49.59
C GLN A 366 7.81 36.60 -50.73
N GLU A 367 8.28 35.45 -51.21
CA GLU A 367 9.12 35.31 -52.39
C GLU A 367 8.25 35.37 -53.66
N MET A 368 8.67 36.24 -54.58
CA MET A 368 8.61 36.15 -56.05
C MET A 368 7.75 35.02 -56.69
N LEU A 369 6.44 34.95 -56.44
CA LEU A 369 5.50 34.24 -57.33
C LEU A 369 4.47 35.17 -57.98
N THR A 370 4.34 36.42 -57.50
CA THR A 370 3.39 37.38 -58.09
C THR A 370 3.97 38.17 -59.26
N SER A 371 5.28 38.12 -59.49
CA SER A 371 5.90 38.68 -60.71
C SER A 371 5.69 37.80 -61.94
N LEU A 372 5.42 36.50 -61.76
CA LEU A 372 5.13 35.58 -62.86
C LEU A 372 3.64 35.55 -63.25
N LEU A 373 2.73 35.85 -62.33
CA LEU A 373 1.28 35.89 -62.60
C LEU A 373 0.77 37.28 -63.02
N LEU A 374 1.46 38.38 -62.67
CA LEU A 374 1.06 39.73 -63.10
C LEU A 374 1.67 40.18 -64.44
N SER A 375 2.45 39.34 -65.12
CA SER A 375 2.91 39.63 -66.49
C SER A 375 1.82 39.45 -67.55
N GLN A 376 0.60 39.00 -67.18
CA GLN A 376 -0.45 38.67 -68.14
C GLN A 376 -1.86 39.25 -67.92
N GLN A 377 -2.12 40.13 -66.94
CA GLN A 377 -3.48 40.69 -66.81
C GLN A 377 -3.52 42.21 -66.59
N SER A 378 -4.54 42.78 -67.23
CA SER A 378 -4.89 44.18 -67.47
C SER A 378 -4.99 45.09 -66.24
N PRO A 379 -4.95 46.43 -66.40
CA PRO A 379 -4.70 47.38 -65.32
C PRO A 379 -5.85 47.67 -64.32
N ASP A 380 -7.03 47.06 -64.44
CA ASP A 380 -8.21 47.54 -63.71
C ASP A 380 -8.76 46.52 -62.70
N SER A 381 -7.99 46.22 -61.66
CA SER A 381 -8.56 45.88 -60.34
C SER A 381 -7.45 45.90 -59.28
N PHE A 382 -7.66 46.70 -58.24
CA PHE A 382 -6.75 46.88 -57.12
C PHE A 382 -7.13 45.86 -56.02
N PRO A 383 -6.27 44.91 -55.62
CA PRO A 383 -6.48 44.16 -54.39
C PRO A 383 -5.73 44.83 -53.24
N ILE A 384 -6.47 45.00 -52.15
CA ILE A 384 -6.03 45.39 -50.82
C ILE A 384 -4.86 44.48 -50.39
N GLY A 385 -3.68 45.05 -50.17
CA GLY A 385 -2.47 44.30 -49.82
C GLY A 385 -1.20 45.16 -49.85
N CYS A 386 -1.23 46.32 -49.19
CA CYS A 386 -0.18 47.34 -49.29
C CYS A 386 1.01 47.15 -48.32
N ALA A 387 1.00 46.15 -47.43
CA ALA A 387 2.13 45.83 -46.55
C ALA A 387 3.14 44.82 -47.15
N ARG A 388 2.88 44.36 -48.38
CA ARG A 388 3.40 43.14 -49.02
C ARG A 388 4.77 43.27 -49.73
N ILE A 389 5.42 44.43 -49.61
CA ILE A 389 6.48 44.90 -50.53
C ILE A 389 7.67 45.51 -49.78
N VAL A 390 7.58 45.71 -48.45
CA VAL A 390 8.41 46.72 -47.79
C VAL A 390 9.89 46.35 -47.82
N GLN A 391 10.32 45.23 -47.25
CA GLN A 391 11.76 45.00 -47.04
C GLN A 391 12.54 44.69 -48.34
N ARG A 392 12.03 43.81 -49.20
CA ARG A 392 12.71 43.46 -50.47
C ARG A 392 12.53 44.52 -51.54
N SER A 393 11.36 45.14 -51.66
CA SER A 393 11.23 46.25 -52.60
C SER A 393 11.93 47.50 -52.08
N TRP A 394 12.08 47.69 -50.77
CA TRP A 394 13.05 48.67 -50.27
C TRP A 394 14.46 48.31 -50.69
N MET A 395 14.94 47.07 -50.51
CA MET A 395 16.30 46.69 -50.97
C MET A 395 16.48 46.83 -52.49
N TYR A 396 15.45 46.55 -53.29
CA TYR A 396 15.47 46.74 -54.74
C TYR A 396 15.47 48.24 -55.11
N LEU A 397 14.57 49.02 -54.52
CA LEU A 397 14.48 50.47 -54.70
C LEU A 397 15.72 51.17 -54.15
N GLU A 398 16.37 50.64 -53.12
CA GLU A 398 17.64 51.14 -52.58
C GLU A 398 18.73 51.06 -53.64
N ASN A 399 18.83 49.96 -54.38
CA ASN A 399 19.80 49.84 -55.47
C ASN A 399 19.53 50.82 -56.63
N ILE A 400 18.27 51.23 -56.82
CA ILE A 400 17.86 52.17 -57.89
C ILE A 400 18.03 53.62 -57.42
N PHE A 401 17.47 53.98 -56.28
CA PHE A 401 17.51 55.33 -55.72
C PHE A 401 18.84 55.66 -55.03
N SER A 402 19.77 54.70 -54.87
CA SER A 402 21.16 55.01 -54.51
C SER A 402 21.96 55.61 -55.67
N ALA A 403 21.50 55.46 -56.92
CA ALA A 403 22.17 56.00 -58.09
C ALA A 403 21.94 57.52 -58.23
N GLU A 404 23.02 58.28 -58.37
CA GLU A 404 23.02 59.76 -58.33
C GLU A 404 22.28 60.39 -59.54
N ASP A 405 22.30 59.70 -60.68
CA ASP A 405 21.60 60.07 -61.91
C ASP A 405 20.07 59.93 -61.76
N ILE A 406 19.60 58.85 -61.14
CA ILE A 406 18.18 58.62 -60.88
C ILE A 406 17.64 59.60 -59.83
N GLN A 407 18.41 59.91 -58.78
CA GLN A 407 18.04 60.94 -57.81
C GLN A 407 17.86 62.33 -58.45
N ARG A 408 18.60 62.64 -59.51
CA ARG A 408 18.48 63.91 -60.26
C ARG A 408 17.27 63.92 -61.20
N GLN A 409 16.90 62.78 -61.77
CA GLN A 409 15.77 62.66 -62.70
C GLN A 409 14.42 62.60 -61.99
N LEU A 410 14.36 61.98 -60.81
CA LEU A 410 13.13 61.78 -60.02
C LEU A 410 13.33 62.27 -58.57
N PRO A 411 13.46 63.59 -58.34
CA PRO A 411 13.81 64.14 -57.03
C PRO A 411 12.71 64.01 -55.97
N ASN A 412 11.44 64.03 -56.38
CA ASN A 412 10.31 63.90 -55.45
C ASN A 412 10.16 62.46 -54.94
N GLU A 413 10.37 61.48 -55.81
CA GLU A 413 10.34 60.05 -55.50
C GLU A 413 11.56 59.66 -54.66
N ALA A 414 12.74 60.21 -54.96
CA ALA A 414 13.94 60.03 -54.14
C ALA A 414 13.82 60.65 -52.75
N ALA A 415 13.13 61.79 -52.62
CA ALA A 415 12.83 62.39 -51.31
C ALA A 415 11.87 61.52 -50.49
N LYS A 416 10.83 60.95 -51.12
CA LYS A 416 9.90 59.98 -50.49
C LYS A 416 10.56 58.67 -50.09
N PHE A 417 11.60 58.25 -50.81
CA PHE A 417 12.37 57.05 -50.46
C PHE A 417 13.34 57.30 -49.28
N LYS A 418 13.75 58.55 -49.04
CA LYS A 418 14.61 58.90 -47.88
C LYS A 418 13.82 59.15 -46.58
N SER A 419 12.53 59.47 -46.68
CA SER A 419 11.61 59.62 -45.53
C SER A 419 11.10 58.27 -45.05
#